data_AF-A0AAD9FMH3-F1
#
_entry.id   AF-A0AAD9FMH3-F1
#
_cell.length_a   1.000
_cell.length_b   1.000
_cell.length_c   1.000
_cell.angle_alpha   90.00
_cell.angle_beta   90.00
_cell.angle_gamma   90.00
#
_symmetry.space_group_name_H-M   'P 1'
#
loop_
_entity.id
_entity.type
_entity.pdbx_description
1 polymer ?
#
loop_
_entity_poly.entity_id
_entity_poly.type
_entity_poly.pdbx_seq_one_letter_code
_entity_poly.pdbx_strand_id
1 'polypeptide(L)'
;MVVPTDLAGPSPLDPLVLLPVPPSLPPNPTSDLESLLASFETALASQPDIPLPVLTAQMRLINRNAHILLNAARHNTSLARDELDKADLELRGVEYELGKVREETKRCEEYEAGYRDLQLPSVEDFLAEAGEEAVGALPPKDDEGYEHALTLARLEHELAQIKSREDEIAQLTKQRDAVIRSNKDIKMKFQTSDTYLADFARTAGHMLTKIESVAAAKPATK
;
A
#
# COMPACT_ATOMS: atom_id res chain seq x y z
N MET A 1 19.28 -38.84 -26.27
CA MET A 1 20.54 -39.13 -25.55
C MET A 1 20.16 -39.72 -24.21
N VAL A 2 20.58 -40.96 -23.93
CA VAL A 2 20.34 -41.58 -22.62
C VAL A 2 21.31 -40.90 -21.64
N VAL A 3 20.77 -40.21 -20.65
CA VAL A 3 21.57 -39.61 -19.58
C VAL A 3 22.01 -40.75 -18.65
N PRO A 4 23.31 -40.85 -18.28
CA PRO A 4 23.78 -41.92 -17.41
C PRO A 4 23.04 -41.91 -16.07
N THR A 5 22.60 -43.08 -15.62
CA THR A 5 21.88 -43.25 -14.34
C THR A 5 22.79 -43.16 -13.13
N ASP A 6 24.07 -43.49 -13.30
CA ASP A 6 25.09 -43.43 -12.24
C ASP A 6 26.21 -42.48 -12.67
N LEU A 7 26.30 -41.33 -11.98
CA LEU A 7 27.47 -40.47 -12.03
C LEU A 7 28.50 -41.07 -11.07
N ALA A 8 29.56 -41.68 -11.60
CA ALA A 8 30.68 -42.11 -10.79
C ALA A 8 31.26 -40.89 -10.04
N GLY A 9 31.54 -41.04 -8.75
CA GLY A 9 32.16 -39.99 -7.94
C GLY A 9 33.50 -39.55 -8.55
N PRO A 10 33.93 -38.30 -8.30
CA PRO A 10 35.17 -37.80 -8.87
C PRO A 10 36.34 -38.67 -8.40
N SER A 11 37.20 -39.06 -9.33
CA SER A 11 38.32 -39.94 -9.00
C SER A 11 39.27 -39.23 -8.03
N PRO A 12 39.88 -39.93 -7.07
CA PRO A 12 40.85 -39.32 -6.14
C PRO A 12 42.12 -38.81 -6.84
N LEU A 13 42.30 -39.12 -8.13
CA LEU A 13 43.40 -38.66 -8.98
C LEU A 13 42.98 -37.53 -9.93
N ASP A 14 41.74 -37.04 -9.82
CA ASP A 14 41.24 -35.95 -10.66
C ASP A 14 41.90 -34.63 -10.23
N PRO A 15 42.63 -33.93 -11.13
CA PRO A 15 43.30 -32.66 -10.82
C PRO A 15 42.33 -31.52 -10.45
N LEU A 16 41.02 -31.73 -10.59
CA LEU A 16 39.95 -30.81 -10.20
C LEU A 16 39.41 -31.09 -8.79
N VAL A 17 39.76 -32.21 -8.17
CA VAL A 17 39.38 -32.51 -6.78
C VAL A 17 40.24 -31.69 -5.83
N LEU A 18 39.61 -30.77 -5.11
CA LEU A 18 40.24 -30.00 -4.03
C LEU A 18 40.60 -30.97 -2.91
N LEU A 19 41.87 -31.36 -2.84
CA LEU A 19 42.40 -32.10 -1.70
C LEU A 19 42.32 -31.25 -0.43
N PRO A 20 42.06 -31.86 0.73
CA PRO A 20 42.04 -31.13 1.99
C PRO A 20 43.37 -30.42 2.22
N VAL A 21 43.31 -29.12 2.49
CA VAL A 21 44.49 -28.29 2.74
C VAL A 21 45.13 -28.74 4.06
N PRO A 22 46.44 -29.05 4.10
CA PRO A 22 47.12 -29.42 5.34
C PRO A 22 47.13 -28.24 6.33
N PRO A 23 47.23 -28.50 7.64
CA PRO A 23 47.17 -27.46 8.67
C PRO A 23 48.35 -26.47 8.60
N SER A 24 49.49 -26.91 8.08
CA SER A 24 50.65 -26.07 7.79
C SER A 24 50.97 -26.13 6.31
N LEU A 25 51.07 -24.97 5.66
CA LEU A 25 51.47 -24.88 4.26
C LEU A 25 52.98 -25.13 4.13
N PRO A 26 53.42 -25.85 3.09
CA PRO A 26 54.84 -26.01 2.83
C PRO A 26 55.46 -24.65 2.43
N PRO A 27 56.78 -24.47 2.63
CA PRO A 27 57.47 -23.27 2.19
C PRO A 27 57.43 -23.13 0.68
N ASN A 28 57.70 -21.92 0.19
CA ASN A 28 57.71 -21.61 -1.23
C ASN A 28 58.76 -22.48 -1.96
N PRO A 29 58.37 -23.31 -2.95
CA PRO A 29 59.27 -24.23 -3.64
C PRO A 29 60.33 -23.54 -4.52
N THR A 30 60.25 -22.22 -4.74
CA THR A 30 61.15 -21.48 -5.65
C THR A 30 62.60 -21.45 -5.19
N SER A 31 62.87 -21.28 -3.89
CA SER A 31 64.24 -21.32 -3.35
C SER A 31 64.89 -22.69 -3.51
N ASP A 32 64.10 -23.75 -3.32
CA ASP A 32 64.57 -25.13 -3.40
C ASP A 32 64.81 -25.55 -4.85
N LEU A 33 64.11 -24.92 -5.80
CA LEU A 33 64.26 -25.15 -7.23
C LEU A 33 65.61 -24.64 -7.74
N GLU A 34 66.05 -23.45 -7.31
CA GLU A 34 67.37 -22.91 -7.66
C GLU A 34 68.50 -23.81 -7.15
N SER A 35 68.41 -24.28 -5.90
CA SER A 35 69.37 -25.22 -5.33
C SER A 35 69.38 -26.57 -6.08
N LEU A 36 68.22 -27.05 -6.50
CA LEU A 36 68.09 -28.27 -7.28
C LEU A 36 68.70 -28.10 -8.67
N LEU A 37 68.47 -26.99 -9.35
CA LEU A 37 69.05 -26.70 -10.68
C LEU A 37 70.58 -26.69 -10.62
N ALA A 38 71.17 -26.01 -9.63
CA ALA A 38 72.62 -26.03 -9.43
C ALA A 38 73.17 -27.45 -9.19
N SER A 39 72.43 -28.29 -8.46
CA SER A 39 72.82 -29.69 -8.23
C SER A 39 72.71 -30.57 -9.49
N PHE A 40 71.78 -30.25 -10.40
CA PHE A 40 71.68 -30.91 -11.71
C PHE A 40 72.82 -30.48 -12.65
N GLU A 41 73.13 -29.18 -12.71
CA GLU A 41 74.23 -28.64 -13.52
C GLU A 41 75.58 -29.22 -13.11
N THR A 42 75.83 -29.33 -11.81
CA THR A 42 77.05 -29.96 -11.27
C THR A 42 77.12 -31.46 -11.57
N ALA A 43 76.01 -32.19 -11.45
CA ALA A 43 75.93 -33.61 -11.81
C ALA A 43 76.03 -33.88 -13.32
N LEU A 44 75.68 -32.91 -14.17
CA LEU A 44 75.89 -32.97 -15.63
C LEU A 44 77.36 -32.70 -16.00
N ALA A 45 78.05 -31.84 -15.23
CA ALA A 45 79.44 -31.48 -15.45
C ALA A 45 80.45 -32.52 -14.91
N SER A 46 80.11 -33.26 -13.84
CA SER A 46 80.94 -34.32 -13.28
C SER A 46 80.25 -35.69 -13.38
N GLN A 47 80.88 -36.67 -14.03
CA GLN A 47 80.53 -38.08 -13.82
C GLN A 47 80.78 -38.44 -12.32
N PRO A 48 80.00 -39.34 -11.71
CA PRO A 48 78.99 -38.99 -10.70
C PRO A 48 79.45 -39.16 -9.25
N ASP A 49 79.02 -38.27 -8.35
CA ASP A 49 78.95 -38.53 -6.90
C ASP A 49 77.53 -38.39 -6.31
N ILE A 50 76.57 -37.80 -7.04
CA ILE A 50 75.18 -37.66 -6.57
C ILE A 50 74.29 -38.71 -7.27
N PRO A 51 73.67 -39.65 -6.52
CA PRO A 51 72.81 -40.66 -7.12
C PRO A 51 71.51 -40.03 -7.66
N LEU A 52 71.20 -40.28 -8.94
CA LEU A 52 69.97 -39.84 -9.64
C LEU A 52 68.65 -40.04 -8.85
N PRO A 53 68.47 -41.11 -8.04
CA PRO A 53 67.33 -41.23 -7.13
C PRO A 53 67.13 -40.06 -6.16
N VAL A 54 68.20 -39.40 -5.70
CA VAL A 54 68.13 -38.28 -4.76
C VAL A 54 67.59 -37.02 -5.45
N LEU A 55 68.10 -36.70 -6.63
CA LEU A 55 67.63 -35.56 -7.43
C LEU A 55 66.16 -35.72 -7.83
N THR A 56 65.77 -36.93 -8.24
CA THR A 56 64.36 -37.22 -8.58
C THR A 56 63.44 -37.20 -7.36
N ALA A 57 63.91 -37.59 -6.18
CA ALA A 57 63.16 -37.45 -4.93
C ALA A 57 62.95 -35.98 -4.54
N GLN A 58 63.98 -35.14 -4.68
CA GLN A 58 63.88 -33.68 -4.44
C GLN A 58 62.90 -33.02 -5.42
N MET A 59 62.96 -33.37 -6.71
CA MET A 59 62.02 -32.86 -7.72
C MET A 59 60.56 -33.23 -7.38
N ARG A 60 60.32 -34.48 -6.94
CA ARG A 60 58.98 -34.93 -6.50
C ARG A 60 58.49 -34.18 -5.27
N LEU A 61 59.38 -33.88 -4.31
CA LEU A 61 59.07 -33.11 -3.12
C LEU A 61 58.64 -31.67 -3.47
N ILE A 62 59.43 -30.99 -4.30
CA ILE A 62 59.14 -29.63 -4.78
C ILE A 62 57.80 -29.61 -5.52
N ASN A 63 57.56 -30.58 -6.40
CA ASN A 63 56.30 -30.68 -7.14
C ASN A 63 55.10 -30.92 -6.22
N ARG A 64 55.23 -31.81 -5.23
CA ARG A 64 54.19 -32.04 -4.21
C ARG A 64 53.90 -30.76 -3.42
N ASN A 65 54.92 -30.03 -3.00
CA ASN A 65 54.75 -28.78 -2.26
C ASN A 65 54.05 -27.71 -3.11
N ALA A 66 54.44 -27.57 -4.38
CA ALA A 66 53.79 -26.66 -5.33
C ALA A 66 52.31 -27.00 -5.52
N HIS A 67 51.96 -28.28 -5.68
CA HIS A 67 50.57 -28.72 -5.79
C HIS A 67 49.76 -28.45 -4.51
N ILE A 68 50.35 -28.63 -3.33
CA ILE A 68 49.70 -28.31 -2.05
C ILE A 68 49.39 -26.81 -1.96
N LEU A 69 50.36 -25.95 -2.28
CA LEU A 69 50.17 -24.49 -2.27
C LEU A 69 49.11 -24.04 -3.28
N LEU A 70 49.12 -24.63 -4.48
CA LEU A 70 48.15 -24.34 -5.52
C LEU A 70 46.73 -24.76 -5.08
N ASN A 71 46.58 -25.92 -4.46
CA ASN A 71 45.29 -26.36 -3.91
C ASN A 71 44.82 -25.46 -2.77
N ALA A 72 45.73 -25.03 -1.89
CA ALA A 72 45.40 -24.08 -0.83
C ALA A 72 44.94 -22.72 -1.39
N ALA A 73 45.63 -22.20 -2.41
CA ALA A 73 45.24 -20.96 -3.08
C ALA A 73 43.86 -21.08 -3.75
N ARG A 74 43.58 -22.21 -4.43
CA ARG A 74 42.25 -22.49 -5.00
C ARG A 74 41.17 -22.56 -3.94
N HIS A 75 41.45 -23.20 -2.80
CA HIS A 75 40.49 -23.29 -1.70
C HIS A 75 40.22 -21.92 -1.09
N ASN A 76 41.26 -21.15 -0.77
CA ASN A 76 41.12 -19.82 -0.17
C ASN A 76 40.40 -18.84 -1.10
N THR A 77 40.67 -18.90 -2.42
CA THR A 77 39.95 -18.08 -3.40
C THR A 77 38.49 -18.50 -3.55
N SER A 78 38.16 -19.79 -3.38
CA SER A 78 36.77 -20.25 -3.32
C SER A 78 36.07 -19.70 -2.08
N LEU A 79 36.68 -19.81 -0.90
CA LEU A 79 36.11 -19.28 0.35
C LEU A 79 35.85 -17.77 0.27
N ALA A 80 36.83 -17.01 -0.25
CA ALA A 80 36.68 -15.57 -0.42
C ALA A 80 35.55 -15.20 -1.41
N ARG A 81 35.33 -16.04 -2.45
CA ARG A 81 34.19 -15.87 -3.37
C ARG A 81 32.87 -16.17 -2.67
N ASP A 82 32.80 -17.25 -1.90
CA ASP A 82 31.60 -17.63 -1.16
C ASP A 82 31.23 -16.56 -0.11
N GLU A 83 32.23 -15.91 0.51
CA GLU A 83 32.02 -14.78 1.42
C GLU A 83 31.51 -13.53 0.69
N LEU A 84 32.06 -13.22 -0.48
CA LEU A 84 31.59 -12.11 -1.32
C LEU A 84 30.14 -12.34 -1.77
N ASP A 85 29.81 -13.54 -2.23
CA ASP A 85 28.46 -13.89 -2.69
C ASP A 85 27.42 -13.77 -1.56
N LYS A 86 27.80 -14.11 -0.32
CA LYS A 86 26.95 -13.89 0.87
C LYS A 86 26.72 -12.41 1.14
N ALA A 87 27.77 -11.60 1.10
CA ALA A 87 27.66 -10.15 1.30
C ALA A 87 26.80 -9.49 0.20
N ASP A 88 26.94 -9.92 -1.05
CA ASP A 88 26.12 -9.45 -2.16
C ASP A 88 24.63 -9.82 -1.98
N LEU A 89 24.35 -11.00 -1.44
CA LEU A 89 22.97 -11.42 -1.15
C LEU A 89 22.36 -10.56 -0.03
N GLU A 90 23.12 -10.30 1.04
CA GLU A 90 22.70 -9.41 2.12
C GLU A 90 22.43 -7.98 1.61
N LEU A 91 23.33 -7.44 0.78
CA LEU A 91 23.18 -6.12 0.18
C LEU A 91 21.89 -6.02 -0.65
N ARG A 92 21.62 -7.00 -1.51
CA ARG A 92 20.38 -7.04 -2.31
C ARG A 92 19.13 -7.11 -1.43
N GLY A 93 19.21 -7.82 -0.29
CA GLY A 93 18.14 -7.85 0.69
C GLY A 93 17.84 -6.45 1.26
N VAL A 94 18.88 -5.73 1.69
CA VAL A 94 18.74 -4.36 2.22
C VAL A 94 18.25 -3.38 1.16
N GLU A 95 18.75 -3.48 -0.08
CA GLU A 95 18.29 -2.63 -1.18
C GLU A 95 16.80 -2.83 -1.48
N TYR A 96 16.33 -4.08 -1.44
CA TYR A 96 14.91 -4.40 -1.61
C TYR A 96 14.05 -3.79 -0.48
N GLU A 97 14.49 -3.95 0.77
CA GLU A 97 13.79 -3.37 1.92
C GLU A 97 13.74 -1.84 1.85
N LEU A 98 14.86 -1.22 1.49
CA LEU A 98 14.95 0.22 1.30
C LEU A 98 14.04 0.70 0.16
N GLY A 99 13.97 -0.04 -0.95
CA GLY A 99 13.03 0.23 -2.04
C GLY A 99 11.58 0.19 -1.55
N LYS A 100 11.21 -0.86 -0.81
CA LYS A 100 9.87 -1.02 -0.23
C LYS A 100 9.53 0.12 0.74
N VAL A 101 10.44 0.49 1.64
CA VAL A 101 10.21 1.60 2.56
C VAL A 101 10.01 2.90 1.79
N ARG A 102 10.80 3.17 0.76
CA ARG A 102 10.63 4.37 -0.08
C ARG A 102 9.27 4.40 -0.80
N GLU A 103 8.81 3.27 -1.31
CA GLU A 103 7.49 3.18 -1.96
C GLU A 103 6.35 3.44 -0.97
N GLU A 104 6.43 2.87 0.23
CA GLU A 104 5.43 3.13 1.28
C GLU A 104 5.51 4.58 1.79
N THR A 105 6.70 5.16 1.95
CA THR A 105 6.85 6.58 2.27
C THR A 105 6.20 7.46 1.22
N LYS A 106 6.43 7.20 -0.07
CA LYS A 106 5.75 7.95 -1.15
C LYS A 106 4.24 7.80 -1.09
N ARG A 107 3.72 6.59 -0.85
CA ARG A 107 2.28 6.37 -0.69
C ARG A 107 1.70 7.17 0.49
N CYS A 108 2.44 7.26 1.59
CA CYS A 108 2.07 8.07 2.74
C CYS A 108 2.17 9.58 2.47
N GLU A 109 3.13 10.03 1.66
CA GLU A 109 3.27 11.44 1.25
C GLU A 109 2.19 11.87 0.25
N GLU A 110 1.82 10.98 -0.67
CA GLU A 110 0.73 11.16 -1.63
C GLU A 110 -0.66 11.03 -0.99
N TYR A 111 -0.74 10.72 0.31
CA TYR A 111 -2.01 10.70 1.03
C TYR A 111 -2.58 12.11 1.15
N GLU A 112 -3.48 12.43 0.24
CA GLU A 112 -4.33 13.60 0.34
C GLU A 112 -5.55 13.26 1.18
N ALA A 113 -5.62 13.85 2.37
CA ALA A 113 -6.78 13.68 3.22
C ALA A 113 -7.98 14.39 2.57
N GLY A 114 -9.08 13.65 2.36
CA GLY A 114 -10.27 14.15 1.65
C GLY A 114 -10.89 15.42 2.24
N TYR A 115 -10.58 15.79 3.50
CA TYR A 115 -11.03 17.05 4.09
C TYR A 115 -10.43 18.29 3.42
N ARG A 116 -9.30 18.18 2.70
CA ARG A 116 -8.69 19.31 1.98
C ARG A 116 -9.55 19.81 0.82
N ASP A 117 -10.35 18.93 0.22
CA ASP A 117 -11.23 19.28 -0.90
C ASP A 117 -12.57 19.87 -0.43
N LEU A 118 -12.89 19.82 0.87
CA LEU A 118 -14.12 20.41 1.37
C LEU A 118 -14.03 21.94 1.43
N GLN A 119 -15.09 22.59 0.96
CA GLN A 119 -15.28 24.03 1.09
C GLN A 119 -15.66 24.36 2.54
N LEU A 120 -14.65 24.51 3.39
CA LEU A 120 -14.82 24.92 4.78
C LEU A 120 -14.92 26.45 4.90
N PRO A 121 -15.72 26.97 5.85
CA PRO A 121 -15.82 28.40 6.14
C PRO A 121 -14.46 28.91 6.61
N SER A 122 -14.13 30.17 6.35
CA SER A 122 -12.81 30.71 6.69
C SER A 122 -12.56 30.63 8.20
N VAL A 123 -11.29 30.69 8.62
CA VAL A 123 -10.96 30.64 10.06
C VAL A 123 -11.60 31.79 10.81
N GLU A 124 -11.69 32.98 10.18
CA GLU A 124 -12.29 34.16 10.78
C GLU A 124 -13.81 33.99 10.96
N ASP A 125 -14.49 33.48 9.94
CA ASP A 125 -15.93 33.22 9.99
C ASP A 125 -16.25 32.15 11.06
N PHE A 126 -15.45 31.09 11.12
CA PHE A 126 -15.59 30.07 12.15
C PHE A 126 -15.42 30.65 13.55
N LEU A 127 -14.40 31.47 13.80
CA LEU A 127 -14.18 32.05 15.13
C LEU A 127 -15.27 33.07 15.52
N ALA A 128 -15.94 33.68 14.54
CA ALA A 128 -17.04 34.61 14.79
C ALA A 128 -18.37 33.89 15.08
N GLU A 129 -18.63 32.76 14.41
CA GLU A 129 -19.87 31.98 14.53
C GLU A 129 -19.81 30.89 15.60
N ALA A 130 -18.63 30.32 15.85
CA ALA A 130 -18.46 29.24 16.81
C ALA A 130 -18.70 29.74 18.24
N GLY A 131 -19.45 28.95 19.01
CA GLY A 131 -19.70 29.24 20.42
C GLY A 131 -18.40 29.22 21.26
N GLU A 132 -18.42 29.94 22.39
CA GLU A 132 -17.28 30.04 23.32
C GLU A 132 -16.77 28.66 23.80
N GLU A 133 -17.64 27.65 23.85
CA GLU A 133 -17.29 26.27 24.20
C GLU A 133 -16.36 25.62 23.16
N ALA A 134 -16.64 25.82 21.86
CA ALA A 134 -15.84 25.25 20.78
C ALA A 134 -14.48 25.97 20.66
N VAL A 135 -14.46 27.30 20.86
CA VAL A 135 -13.23 28.10 20.84
C VAL A 135 -12.37 27.83 22.09
N GLY A 136 -13.00 27.63 23.25
CA GLY A 136 -12.32 27.36 24.52
C GLY A 136 -11.71 25.96 24.64
N ALA A 137 -12.16 25.01 23.82
CA ALA A 137 -11.59 23.67 23.75
C ALA A 137 -10.29 23.59 22.92
N LEU A 138 -9.92 24.66 22.21
CA LEU A 138 -8.69 24.68 21.42
C LEU A 138 -7.43 24.74 22.31
N PRO A 139 -6.33 24.07 21.90
CA PRO A 139 -5.03 24.25 22.52
C PRO A 139 -4.54 25.70 22.43
N PRO A 140 -3.50 26.08 23.20
CA PRO A 140 -2.79 27.33 22.99
C PRO A 140 -2.28 27.46 21.55
N LYS A 141 -2.26 28.69 21.01
CA LYS A 141 -1.84 28.96 19.62
C LYS A 141 -0.40 28.56 19.30
N ASP A 142 0.46 28.52 20.33
CA ASP A 142 1.88 28.23 20.18
C ASP A 142 2.19 26.72 20.17
N ASP A 143 1.17 25.87 20.35
CA ASP A 143 1.32 24.42 20.37
C ASP A 143 1.36 23.84 18.94
N GLU A 144 2.23 22.85 18.70
CA GLU A 144 2.40 22.22 17.38
C GLU A 144 1.11 21.54 16.89
N GLY A 145 0.24 21.15 17.83
CA GLY A 145 -1.07 20.55 17.54
C GLY A 145 -2.21 21.54 17.24
N TYR A 146 -1.98 22.86 17.36
CA TYR A 146 -3.04 23.87 17.27
C TYR A 146 -3.75 23.87 15.91
N GLU A 147 -3.01 23.85 14.81
CA GLU A 147 -3.60 23.88 13.47
C GLU A 147 -4.47 22.65 13.20
N HIS A 148 -4.01 21.48 13.64
CA HIS A 148 -4.77 20.25 13.50
C HIS A 148 -6.05 20.29 14.34
N ALA A 149 -5.95 20.71 15.60
CA ALA A 149 -7.12 20.88 16.47
C ALA A 149 -8.13 21.90 15.89
N LEU A 150 -7.65 23.00 15.31
CA LEU A 150 -8.49 24.00 14.65
C LEU A 150 -9.22 23.45 13.43
N THR A 151 -8.55 22.65 12.60
CA THR A 151 -9.22 22.00 11.45
C THR A 151 -10.28 21.00 11.88
N LEU A 152 -10.04 20.23 12.94
CA LEU A 152 -11.04 19.32 13.53
C LEU A 152 -12.25 20.09 14.06
N ALA A 153 -12.03 21.13 14.86
CA ALA A 153 -13.11 21.95 15.40
C ALA A 153 -13.98 22.59 14.30
N ARG A 154 -13.34 23.06 13.21
CA ARG A 154 -14.05 23.58 12.02
C ARG A 154 -14.92 22.51 11.35
N LEU A 155 -14.40 21.29 11.20
CA LEU A 155 -15.14 20.16 10.61
C LEU A 155 -16.33 19.75 11.48
N GLU A 156 -16.15 19.68 12.80
CA GLU A 156 -17.22 19.34 13.74
C GLU A 156 -18.34 20.37 13.76
N HIS A 157 -17.98 21.66 13.69
CA HIS A 157 -18.95 22.74 13.60
C HIS A 157 -19.78 22.67 12.31
N GLU A 158 -19.13 22.50 11.15
CA GLU A 158 -19.82 22.31 9.86
C GLU A 158 -20.75 21.10 9.89
N LEU A 159 -20.28 19.97 10.43
CA LEU A 159 -21.08 18.76 10.58
C LEU A 159 -22.33 19.04 11.43
N ALA A 160 -22.18 19.75 12.56
CA ALA A 160 -23.31 20.13 13.41
C ALA A 160 -24.30 21.04 12.67
N GLN A 161 -23.81 22.02 11.90
CA GLN A 161 -24.65 22.89 11.09
C GLN A 161 -25.39 22.12 9.99
N ILE A 162 -24.73 21.21 9.28
CA ILE A 162 -25.34 20.36 8.25
C ILE A 162 -26.46 19.52 8.87
N LYS A 163 -26.22 18.86 10.01
CA LYS A 163 -27.25 18.09 10.71
C LYS A 163 -28.46 18.94 11.09
N SER A 164 -28.23 20.14 11.64
CA SER A 164 -29.31 21.07 11.98
C SER A 164 -30.14 21.45 10.76
N ARG A 165 -29.47 21.77 9.64
CA ARG A 165 -30.14 22.12 8.37
C ARG A 165 -30.91 20.94 7.78
N GLU A 166 -30.36 19.73 7.85
CA GLU A 166 -31.04 18.51 7.41
C GLU A 166 -32.31 18.24 8.23
N ASP A 167 -32.24 18.43 9.55
CA ASP A 167 -33.39 18.30 10.44
C ASP A 167 -34.47 19.35 10.13
N GLU A 168 -34.07 20.61 9.88
CA GLU A 168 -34.97 21.68 9.46
C GLU A 168 -35.64 21.36 8.12
N ILE A 169 -34.88 20.89 7.14
CA ILE A 169 -35.41 20.46 5.83
C ILE A 169 -36.39 19.29 6.03
N ALA A 170 -36.08 18.32 6.90
CA ALA A 170 -36.97 17.21 7.21
C ALA A 170 -38.28 17.68 7.89
N GLN A 171 -38.22 18.70 8.74
CA GLN A 171 -39.41 19.29 9.35
C GLN A 171 -40.24 20.08 8.34
N LEU A 172 -39.61 20.94 7.54
CA LEU A 172 -40.27 21.77 6.52
C LEU A 172 -40.91 20.91 5.44
N THR A 173 -40.27 19.81 5.03
CA THR A 173 -40.85 18.86 4.07
C THR A 173 -42.07 18.15 4.64
N LYS A 174 -42.06 17.75 5.91
CA LYS A 174 -43.25 17.20 6.60
C LYS A 174 -44.38 18.23 6.66
N GLN A 175 -44.09 19.48 7.01
CA GLN A 175 -45.09 20.56 7.06
C GLN A 175 -45.68 20.86 5.68
N ARG A 176 -44.83 20.97 4.65
CA ARG A 176 -45.24 21.12 3.25
C ARG A 176 -46.20 20.00 2.85
N ASP A 177 -45.86 18.74 3.13
CA ASP A 177 -46.68 17.60 2.76
C ASP A 177 -48.01 17.58 3.51
N ALA A 178 -48.04 18.01 4.77
CA ALA A 178 -49.27 18.17 5.55
C ALA A 178 -50.18 19.25 4.96
N VAL A 179 -49.63 20.41 4.57
CA VAL A 179 -50.39 21.49 3.92
C VAL A 179 -50.92 21.05 2.55
N ILE A 180 -50.11 20.34 1.75
CA ILE A 180 -50.56 19.80 0.46
C ILE A 180 -51.72 18.81 0.64
N ARG A 181 -51.68 17.94 1.65
CA ARG A 181 -52.78 17.03 1.96
C ARG A 181 -54.03 17.79 2.38
N SER A 182 -53.92 18.73 3.32
CA SER A 182 -55.04 19.56 3.76
C SER A 182 -55.68 20.32 2.60
N ASN A 183 -54.88 20.89 1.69
CA ASN A 183 -55.39 21.59 0.51
C ASN A 183 -56.12 20.65 -0.46
N LYS A 184 -55.64 19.41 -0.64
CA LYS A 184 -56.35 18.40 -1.44
C LYS A 184 -57.69 18.03 -0.80
N ASP A 185 -57.73 17.85 0.53
CA ASP A 185 -58.95 17.52 1.25
C ASP A 185 -59.98 18.65 1.19
N ILE A 186 -59.54 19.90 1.37
CA ILE A 186 -60.39 21.09 1.24
C ILE A 186 -60.93 21.18 -0.20
N LYS A 187 -60.09 20.95 -1.21
CA LYS A 187 -60.53 20.94 -2.61
C LYS A 187 -61.59 19.88 -2.87
N MET A 188 -61.43 18.66 -2.36
CA MET A 188 -62.43 17.59 -2.48
C MET A 188 -63.76 17.95 -1.80
N LYS A 189 -63.70 18.50 -0.58
CA LYS A 189 -64.89 18.97 0.14
C LYS A 189 -65.60 20.11 -0.59
N PHE A 190 -64.83 21.06 -1.14
CA PHE A 190 -65.35 22.17 -1.93
C PHE A 190 -66.06 21.67 -3.19
N GLN A 191 -65.43 20.76 -3.95
CA GLN A 191 -66.06 20.13 -5.12
C GLN A 191 -67.36 19.40 -4.75
N THR A 192 -67.39 18.73 -3.60
CA THR A 192 -68.61 18.06 -3.11
C THR A 192 -69.70 19.08 -2.78
N SER A 193 -69.36 20.19 -2.11
CA SER A 193 -70.29 21.29 -1.85
C SER A 193 -70.83 21.90 -3.15
N ASP A 194 -69.98 22.11 -4.16
CA ASP A 194 -70.39 22.62 -5.47
C ASP A 194 -71.41 21.70 -6.15
N THR A 195 -71.22 20.38 -6.05
CA THR A 195 -72.20 19.42 -6.59
C THR A 195 -73.54 19.50 -5.87
N TYR A 196 -73.54 19.59 -4.54
CA TYR A 196 -74.79 19.75 -3.77
C TYR A 196 -75.51 21.06 -4.09
N LEU A 197 -74.77 22.17 -4.26
CA LEU A 197 -75.36 23.46 -4.65
C LEU A 197 -75.95 23.43 -6.06
N ALA A 198 -75.28 22.77 -7.01
CA ALA A 198 -75.79 22.60 -8.36
C ALA A 198 -77.10 21.80 -8.37
N ASP A 199 -77.16 20.71 -7.60
CA ASP A 199 -78.37 19.89 -7.47
C ASP A 199 -79.50 20.63 -6.75
N PHE A 200 -79.18 21.41 -5.72
CA PHE A 200 -80.16 22.30 -5.06
C PHE A 200 -80.71 23.34 -6.02
N ALA A 201 -79.86 24.01 -6.82
CA ALA A 201 -80.29 24.99 -7.80
C ALA A 201 -81.21 24.39 -8.87
N ARG A 202 -80.90 23.18 -9.37
CA ARG A 202 -81.81 22.45 -10.29
C ARG A 202 -83.15 22.16 -9.62
N THR A 203 -83.12 21.63 -8.40
CA THR A 203 -84.34 21.27 -7.66
C THR A 203 -85.20 22.49 -7.36
N ALA A 204 -84.59 23.60 -6.93
CA ALA A 204 -85.27 24.87 -6.71
C ALA A 204 -85.87 25.43 -8.02
N GLY A 205 -85.15 25.34 -9.14
CA GLY A 205 -85.67 25.70 -10.46
C GLY A 205 -86.89 24.85 -10.87
N HIS A 206 -86.85 23.54 -10.63
CA HIS A 206 -88.01 22.66 -10.85
C HIS A 206 -89.19 22.98 -9.92
N MET A 207 -88.94 23.37 -8.67
CA MET A 207 -90.00 23.81 -7.76
C MET A 207 -90.60 25.15 -8.20
N LEU A 208 -89.78 26.11 -8.60
CA LEU A 208 -90.23 27.41 -9.09
C LEU A 208 -91.13 27.26 -10.31
N THR A 209 -90.70 26.50 -11.31
CA THR A 209 -91.52 26.21 -12.50
C THR A 209 -92.82 25.49 -12.16
N LYS A 210 -92.82 24.56 -11.19
CA LYS A 210 -94.06 23.96 -10.67
C LYS A 210 -94.95 24.98 -9.99
N ILE A 211 -94.42 25.86 -9.14
CA ILE A 211 -95.19 26.92 -8.48
C ILE A 211 -95.79 27.87 -9.51
N GLU A 212 -95.02 28.29 -10.52
CA GLU A 212 -95.52 29.10 -11.64
C GLU A 212 -96.64 28.38 -12.40
N SER A 213 -96.50 27.07 -12.64
CA SER A 213 -97.56 26.27 -13.29
C SER A 213 -98.84 26.15 -12.44
N VAL A 214 -98.72 26.01 -11.12
CA VAL A 214 -99.85 25.97 -10.19
C VAL A 214 -100.50 27.35 -10.04
N ALA A 215 -99.71 28.42 -10.02
CA ALA A 215 -100.22 29.79 -10.00
C ALA A 215 -100.94 30.16 -11.32
N ALA A 216 -100.47 29.64 -12.47
CA ALA A 216 -101.15 29.76 -13.75
C ALA A 216 -102.43 28.89 -13.83
N ALA A 217 -102.47 27.75 -13.13
CA ALA A 217 -103.64 26.91 -12.95
C ALA A 217 -104.60 27.50 -11.89
N LYS A 218 -105.30 28.57 -12.25
CA LYS A 218 -106.36 29.19 -11.42
C LYS A 218 -107.39 28.14 -10.97
N PRO A 219 -107.86 28.12 -9.70
CA PRO A 219 -108.84 27.14 -9.25
C PRO A 219 -110.19 27.39 -9.94
N ALA A 220 -110.73 26.36 -10.59
CA ALA A 220 -112.14 26.30 -10.97
C ALA A 220 -112.97 26.25 -9.68
N THR A 221 -113.48 27.40 -9.27
CA THR A 221 -114.52 27.50 -8.24
C THR A 221 -115.79 26.85 -8.75
N LYS A 222 -116.37 25.99 -7.89
CA LYS A 222 -117.71 25.39 -8.00
C LYS A 222 -118.79 26.39 -8.40
#